data_AF-A0A6M5ZYK7-F1
#
_entry.id   AF-A0A6M5ZYK7-F1
#
_cell.length_a   1.000
_cell.length_b   1.000
_cell.length_c   1.000
_cell.angle_alpha   90.00
_cell.angle_beta   90.00
_cell.angle_gamma   90.00
#
_symmetry.space_group_name_H-M   'P 1'
#
loop_
_entity.id
_entity.type
_entity.pdbx_description
1 polymer ?
#
loop_
_entity_poly.entity_id
_entity_poly.type
_entity_poly.pdbx_seq_one_letter_code
_entity_poly.pdbx_strand_id
1 'polypeptide(L)' 'MKKRNFSAEFKRESAQLVVDQNYTVADAASAMDVGLSTMTRWVNNYVMNGRAKHQKPPPLPRNKL' A
#
# COMPACT_ATOMS: atom_id res chain seq x y z
N MET A 1 -14.53 9.45 18.32
CA MET A 1 -14.36 9.10 16.88
C MET A 1 -14.09 7.61 16.77
N LYS A 2 -14.85 6.88 15.93
CA LYS A 2 -14.71 5.42 15.75
C LYS A 2 -13.48 5.16 14.87
N LYS A 3 -12.50 4.39 15.34
CA LYS A 3 -11.34 3.98 14.52
C LYS A 3 -11.84 3.07 13.39
N ARG A 4 -11.65 3.49 12.13
CA ARG A 4 -11.77 2.60 10.97
C ARG A 4 -10.67 1.54 11.07
N ASN A 5 -11.05 0.30 11.38
CA ASN A 5 -10.13 -0.83 11.44
C ASN A 5 -10.06 -1.47 10.06
N PHE A 6 -8.95 -1.26 9.37
CA PHE A 6 -8.64 -1.96 8.12
C PHE A 6 -8.00 -3.32 8.41
N SER A 7 -8.29 -4.32 7.58
CA SER A 7 -7.66 -5.65 7.65
C SER A 7 -6.15 -5.55 7.39
N ALA A 8 -5.39 -6.54 7.86
CA ALA A 8 -3.94 -6.59 7.62
C ALA A 8 -3.62 -6.70 6.11
N GLU A 9 -4.44 -7.46 5.38
CA GLU A 9 -4.34 -7.63 3.93
C GLU A 9 -4.55 -6.31 3.19
N PHE A 10 -5.64 -5.59 3.51
CA PHE A 10 -5.93 -4.29 2.88
C PHE A 10 -4.79 -3.28 3.06
N LYS A 11 -4.20 -3.23 4.25
CA LYS A 11 -3.04 -2.35 4.53
C LYS A 11 -1.81 -2.73 3.70
N ARG A 12 -1.60 -4.03 3.49
CA ARG A 12 -0.48 -4.57 2.71
C ARG A 12 -0.64 -4.22 1.24
N GLU A 13 -1.78 -4.56 0.64
CA GLU A 13 -2.08 -4.27 -0.77
C GLU A 13 -1.97 -2.77 -1.06
N SER A 14 -2.50 -1.92 -0.17
CA SER A 14 -2.39 -0.47 -0.28
C SER A 14 -0.94 0.03 -0.30
N ALA A 15 -0.09 -0.51 0.57
CA ALA A 15 1.32 -0.16 0.62
C ALA A 15 2.11 -0.67 -0.60
N GLN A 16 1.70 -1.81 -1.17
CA GLN A 16 2.28 -2.36 -2.40
C GLN A 16 2.03 -1.48 -3.62
N LEU A 17 0.89 -0.76 -3.69
CA LEU A 17 0.66 0.20 -4.78
C LEU A 17 1.80 1.24 -4.86
N VAL A 18 2.24 1.73 -3.70
CA VAL A 18 3.29 2.76 -3.61
C VAL A 18 4.67 2.18 -3.90
N VAL A 19 5.00 1.03 -3.29
CA VAL A 19 6.36 0.46 -3.34
C VAL A 19 6.60 -0.33 -4.64
N ASP A 20 5.63 -1.14 -5.05
CA ASP A 20 5.79 -2.09 -6.15
C ASP A 20 5.24 -1.55 -7.48
N GLN A 21 4.24 -0.66 -7.44
CA GLN A 21 3.58 -0.11 -8.64
C GLN A 21 3.93 1.35 -8.91
N ASN A 22 4.89 1.92 -8.17
CA ASN A 22 5.42 3.28 -8.37
C ASN A 22 4.37 4.40 -8.22
N TYR A 23 3.26 4.15 -7.52
CA TYR A 23 2.30 5.21 -7.17
C TYR A 23 2.92 6.18 -6.18
N THR A 24 2.51 7.44 -6.23
CA THR A 24 2.78 8.34 -5.11
C THR A 24 1.91 7.97 -3.92
N VAL A 25 2.37 8.30 -2.70
CA VAL A 25 1.57 8.07 -1.47
C VAL A 25 0.22 8.79 -1.54
N ALA A 26 0.16 9.94 -2.22
CA ALA A 26 -1.06 10.72 -2.41
C ALA A 26 -2.04 10.06 -3.37
N ASP A 27 -1.56 9.50 -4.49
CA ASP A 27 -2.40 8.79 -5.46
C ASP A 27 -2.97 7.51 -4.84
N ALA A 28 -2.14 6.75 -4.12
CA ALA A 28 -2.59 5.54 -3.43
C ALA A 28 -3.59 5.86 -2.30
N ALA A 29 -3.38 6.96 -1.57
CA ALA A 29 -4.33 7.42 -0.55
C ALA A 29 -5.69 7.80 -1.14
N SER A 30 -5.68 8.51 -2.27
CA SER A 30 -6.88 8.91 -3.00
C SER A 30 -7.61 7.71 -3.60
N ALA A 31 -6.88 6.77 -4.20
CA ALA A 31 -7.45 5.57 -4.81
C ALA A 31 -8.10 4.61 -3.79
N MET A 32 -7.56 4.55 -2.56
CA MET A 32 -8.01 3.62 -1.52
C MET A 32 -8.96 4.26 -0.48
N ASP A 33 -9.35 5.54 -0.66
CA ASP A 33 -10.13 6.32 0.31
C ASP A 33 -9.54 6.29 1.74
N VAL A 34 -8.24 6.59 1.85
CA VAL A 34 -7.55 6.66 3.14
C VAL A 34 -6.80 7.97 3.29
N GLY A 35 -6.62 8.41 4.54
CA GLY A 35 -5.83 9.60 4.82
C GLY A 35 -4.35 9.41 4.47
N LEU A 36 -3.70 10.47 3.96
CA LEU A 36 -2.29 10.45 3.57
C LEU A 36 -1.35 9.97 4.68
N SER A 37 -1.60 10.38 5.93
CA SER A 37 -0.84 9.96 7.11
C SER A 37 -1.00 8.46 7.40
N THR A 38 -2.20 7.92 7.18
CA THR A 38 -2.48 6.48 7.28
C THR A 38 -1.70 5.71 6.23
N MET A 39 -1.76 6.15 4.96
CA MET A 39 -1.03 5.52 3.86
C MET A 39 0.48 5.55 4.09
N THR A 40 1.03 6.71 4.48
CA THR A 40 2.45 6.87 4.82
C THR A 40 2.90 5.89 5.89
N ARG A 41 2.09 5.72 6.94
CA ARG A 41 2.38 4.75 8.00
C ARG A 41 2.36 3.32 7.48
N TRP A 42 1.43 2.96 6.60
CA TRP A 42 1.38 1.61 6.03
C TRP A 42 2.57 1.32 5.13
N VAL A 43 2.97 2.27 4.27
CA VAL A 43 4.18 2.17 3.43
C VAL A 43 5.43 2.01 4.28
N ASN A 44 5.60 2.83 5.32
CA ASN A 44 6.74 2.71 6.23
C ASN A 44 6.79 1.35 6.93
N ASN A 45 5.65 0.87 7.45
CA ASN A 45 5.57 -0.47 8.04
C ASN A 45 5.86 -1.56 7.01
N TYR A 46 5.38 -1.41 5.78
CA TYR A 46 5.62 -2.36 4.70
C TYR A 46 7.10 -2.44 4.33
N VAL A 47 7.78 -1.30 4.16
CA VAL A 47 9.23 -1.26 3.85
C VAL A 47 10.07 -1.76 5.03
N MET A 48 9.73 -1.38 6.26
CA MET A 48 10.47 -1.84 7.45
C MET A 48 10.35 -3.35 7.69
N ASN A 49 9.13 -3.90 7.56
CA ASN A 49 8.91 -5.34 7.68
C ASN A 49 9.38 -6.11 6.42
N GLY A 50 9.32 -5.47 5.26
CA GLY A 50 9.71 -6.00 3.94
C GLY A 50 11.21 -6.04 3.69
N ARG A 51 12.00 -5.17 4.34
CA ARG A 51 13.47 -5.25 4.39
C ARG A 51 13.98 -6.57 4.95
N ALA A 52 13.15 -7.31 5.68
CA ALA A 52 13.49 -8.66 6.10
C ALA A 52 13.30 -9.71 4.98
N LYS A 53 12.46 -9.51 3.95
CA LYS A 53 12.03 -10.60 3.02
C LYS A 53 11.57 -10.26 1.58
N HIS A 54 11.71 -9.06 1.01
CA HIS A 54 11.20 -8.80 -0.36
C HIS A 54 12.08 -9.37 -1.49
N GLN A 55 11.78 -10.62 -1.89
CA GLN A 55 11.87 -11.07 -3.28
C GLN A 55 10.83 -10.31 -4.13
N LYS A 56 11.23 -9.89 -5.35
CA LYS A 56 10.40 -9.13 -6.31
C LYS A 56 9.03 -9.77 -6.53
N PRO A 57 7.92 -9.00 -6.49
CA PRO A 57 6.63 -9.50 -6.97
C PRO A 57 6.64 -9.66 -8.50
N PRO A 58 5.92 -10.64 -9.05
CA PRO A 58 5.76 -10.81 -10.49
C PRO A 58 5.02 -9.60 -11.10
N PRO A 59 5.30 -9.24 -12.36
CA PRO A 59 4.66 -8.11 -13.02
C PRO A 59 3.15 -8.33 -13.11
N LEU A 60 2.38 -7.30 -12.76
CA LEU A 60 0.92 -7.34 -12.78
C LEU A 60 0.39 -7.47 -14.22
N PRO A 61 -0.69 -8.25 -14.45
CA PRO A 61 -1.35 -8.28 -15.74
C PRO A 61 -2.04 -6.95 -16.01
N ARG A 62 -1.59 -6.30 -17.09
CA ARG A 62 -2.15 -5.06 -17.64
C ARG A 62 -3.48 -5.36 -18.33
N ASN A 63 -4.60 -5.42 -17.60
CA ASN A 63 -5.92 -5.35 -18.22
C ASN A 63 -6.99 -4.78 -17.27
N LYS A 64 -7.34 -3.50 -17.48
CA LYS A 64 -8.66 -2.93 -17.19
C LYS A 64 -9.00 -1.91 -18.28
N LEU A 65 -9.70 -2.38 -19.31
CA LEU A 65 -10.66 -1.64 -20.13
C LEU A 65 -11.94 -2.46 -20.13
#